data_AF-A0A8C0BWD3-F1
#
_entry.id   AF-A0A8C0BWD3-F1
#
_cell.length_a   1.000
_cell.length_b   1.000
_cell.length_c   1.000
_cell.angle_alpha   90.00
_cell.angle_beta   90.00
_cell.angle_gamma   90.00
#
_symmetry.space_group_name_H-M   'P 1'
#
loop_
_entity.id
_entity.type
_entity.pdbx_description
1 polymer ?
#
loop_
_entity_poly.entity_id
_entity_poly.type
_entity_poly.pdbx_seq_one_letter_code
_entity_poly.pdbx_strand_id
1 'polypeptide(L)'
;LDCYEIEIEPIAWGIEREKAFCTLKAALLSAPVLGLPDYSKPFRLYCDEAKGVAKGVLVQALGPHERPVAYFSSTLDPVTKGTPFCIRAIAAAAEMPPFLFKNSKLIMQICQKQWGTLTC
;
A
#
# COMPACT_ATOMS: atom_id res chain seq x y z
N LEU A 1 16.85 -31.56 17.30
CA LEU A 1 17.12 -31.26 15.88
C LEU A 1 15.91 -31.79 15.14
N ASP A 2 14.78 -31.08 15.23
CA ASP A 2 13.57 -31.49 14.53
C ASP A 2 13.35 -30.48 13.42
N CYS A 3 13.76 -30.88 12.22
CA CYS A 3 13.42 -30.18 10.99
C CYS A 3 11.92 -30.41 10.75
N TYR A 4 11.12 -29.37 10.99
CA TYR A 4 9.71 -29.35 10.67
C TYR A 4 9.53 -29.66 9.18
N GLU A 5 8.90 -30.78 8.85
CA GLU A 5 8.50 -31.09 7.47
C GLU A 5 7.47 -30.04 7.03
N ILE A 6 7.84 -29.22 6.05
CA ILE A 6 6.91 -28.27 5.42
C ILE A 6 6.09 -29.08 4.41
N GLU A 7 4.87 -29.44 4.78
CA GLU A 7 3.89 -29.96 3.82
C GLU A 7 3.55 -28.84 2.82
N ILE A 8 4.09 -28.94 1.60
CA ILE A 8 3.77 -28.00 0.52
C ILE A 8 2.50 -28.53 -0.15
N GLU A 9 1.34 -28.02 0.26
CA GLU A 9 0.11 -28.26 -0.49
C GLU A 9 0.26 -27.66 -1.92
N PRO A 10 0.00 -28.45 -2.97
CA PRO A 10 0.16 -27.98 -4.34
C PRO A 10 -0.85 -26.88 -4.64
N ILE A 11 -0.36 -25.67 -4.90
CA ILE A 11 -1.18 -24.52 -5.28
C ILE A 11 -1.80 -24.80 -6.66
N ALA A 12 -3.11 -25.01 -6.72
CA ALA A 12 -3.81 -25.19 -7.99
C ALA A 12 -3.66 -23.95 -8.87
N TRP A 13 -2.86 -24.00 -9.93
CA TRP A 13 -2.65 -22.85 -10.80
C TRP A 13 -3.80 -22.70 -11.81
N GLY A 14 -4.73 -21.79 -11.54
CA GLY A 14 -5.92 -21.55 -12.37
C GLY A 14 -5.83 -20.24 -13.16
N ILE A 15 -6.79 -20.04 -14.06
CA ILE A 15 -6.88 -18.87 -14.95
C ILE A 15 -6.89 -17.54 -14.17
N GLU A 16 -7.60 -17.49 -13.04
CA GLU A 16 -7.66 -16.28 -12.20
C GLU A 16 -6.30 -15.92 -11.59
N ARG A 17 -5.55 -16.94 -11.13
CA ARG A 17 -4.22 -16.78 -10.52
C ARG A 17 -3.19 -16.36 -11.57
N GLU A 18 -3.23 -16.97 -12.75
CA GLU A 18 -2.41 -16.57 -13.90
C GLU A 18 -2.67 -15.11 -14.28
N LYS A 19 -3.94 -14.71 -14.38
CA LYS A 19 -4.32 -13.33 -14.68
C LYS A 19 -3.81 -12.35 -13.62
N ALA A 20 -3.95 -12.68 -12.34
CA ALA A 20 -3.45 -11.85 -11.24
C ALA A 20 -1.92 -11.72 -11.30
N PHE A 21 -1.22 -12.84 -11.54
CA PHE A 21 0.25 -12.86 -11.66
C PHE A 21 0.73 -12.02 -12.85
N CYS A 22 0.14 -12.19 -14.02
CA CYS A 22 0.46 -11.39 -15.20
C CYS A 22 0.20 -9.89 -14.97
N THR A 23 -0.90 -9.54 -14.30
CA THR A 23 -1.22 -8.15 -13.95
C THR A 23 -0.16 -7.56 -13.03
N LEU A 24 0.25 -8.29 -12.00
CA LEU A 24 1.32 -7.87 -11.09
C LEU A 24 2.66 -7.72 -11.81
N LYS A 25 3.02 -8.69 -12.67
CA LYS A 25 4.24 -8.63 -13.47
C LYS A 25 4.28 -7.39 -14.35
N ALA A 26 3.18 -7.09 -15.05
CA ALA A 26 3.06 -5.88 -15.86
C ALA A 26 3.19 -4.61 -15.00
N ALA A 27 2.51 -4.57 -13.85
CA ALA A 27 2.58 -3.44 -12.93
C ALA A 27 4.02 -3.18 -12.44
N LEU A 28 4.75 -4.24 -12.04
CA LEU A 28 6.14 -4.14 -11.59
C LEU A 28 7.08 -3.66 -12.69
N LEU A 29 6.87 -4.10 -13.93
CA LEU A 29 7.66 -3.64 -15.08
C LEU A 29 7.38 -2.17 -15.44
N SER A 30 6.16 -1.69 -15.18
CA SER A 30 5.75 -0.31 -15.43
C SER A 30 6.03 0.66 -14.27
N ALA A 31 6.41 0.14 -13.10
CA ALA A 31 6.49 0.94 -11.88
C ALA A 31 7.60 2.02 -11.99
N PRO A 32 7.33 3.25 -11.53
CA PRO A 32 8.32 4.30 -11.54
C PRO A 32 9.50 3.95 -10.61
N VAL A 33 10.68 4.46 -10.95
CA VAL A 33 11.88 4.27 -10.13
C VAL A 33 11.64 4.87 -8.74
N LEU A 34 11.74 4.02 -7.71
CA LEU A 34 11.60 4.43 -6.32
C LEU A 34 12.80 5.29 -5.89
N GLY A 35 12.51 6.34 -5.15
CA GLY A 35 13.51 7.18 -4.49
C GLY A 35 14.02 6.55 -3.20
N LEU A 36 15.29 6.80 -2.88
CA LEU A 36 15.80 6.53 -1.55
C LEU A 36 15.14 7.49 -0.53
N PRO A 37 14.79 7.01 0.67
CA PRO A 37 14.20 7.84 1.70
C PRO A 37 15.21 8.89 2.22
N ASP A 38 14.82 10.15 2.20
CA ASP A 38 15.56 11.26 2.78
C ASP A 38 14.87 11.74 4.07
N TYR A 39 15.36 11.29 5.22
CA TYR A 39 14.74 11.60 6.52
C TYR A 39 14.82 13.08 6.93
N SER A 40 15.60 13.90 6.22
CA SER A 40 15.64 15.36 6.43
C SER A 40 14.41 16.08 5.87
N LYS A 41 13.66 15.42 4.97
CA LYS A 41 12.48 15.97 4.31
C LYS A 41 11.18 15.38 4.87
N PRO A 42 10.08 16.14 4.85
CA PRO A 42 8.79 15.61 5.23
C PRO A 42 8.34 14.53 4.23
N PHE A 43 7.67 13.52 4.77
CA PHE A 43 7.03 12.48 3.99
C PHE A 43 5.55 12.83 3.77
N ARG A 44 5.02 12.48 2.59
CA ARG A 44 3.59 12.50 2.30
C ARG A 44 3.11 11.08 2.09
N LEU A 45 2.07 10.69 2.81
CA LEU A 45 1.45 9.40 2.70
C LEU A 45 0.09 9.55 2.04
N TYR A 46 -0.08 8.95 0.86
CA TYR A 46 -1.39 8.77 0.26
C TYR A 46 -1.90 7.38 0.58
N CYS A 47 -3.07 7.28 1.20
CA CYS A 47 -3.71 6.00 1.49
C CYS A 47 -5.13 5.92 0.94
N ASP A 48 -5.51 4.75 0.45
CA ASP A 48 -6.84 4.37 0.00
C ASP A 48 -7.22 3.02 0.62
N GLU A 49 -8.51 2.83 0.90
CA GLU A 49 -9.05 1.56 1.36
C GLU A 49 -10.14 1.11 0.40
N ALA A 50 -10.01 -0.10 -0.12
CA ALA A 50 -11.05 -0.69 -0.94
C ALA A 50 -11.21 -2.18 -0.63
N LYS A 51 -12.46 -2.59 -0.35
CA LYS A 51 -12.85 -3.98 -0.12
C LYS A 51 -12.03 -4.66 1.00
N GLY A 52 -11.68 -3.92 2.05
CA GLY A 52 -10.89 -4.43 3.16
C GLY A 52 -9.40 -4.55 2.88
N VAL A 53 -8.91 -3.92 1.81
CA VAL A 53 -7.48 -3.87 1.48
C VAL A 53 -7.03 -2.41 1.57
N ALA A 54 -6.14 -2.17 2.52
CA ALA A 54 -5.40 -0.93 2.65
C ALA A 54 -4.33 -0.86 1.56
N LYS A 55 -4.22 0.30 0.93
CA LYS A 55 -3.18 0.61 -0.05
C LYS A 55 -2.63 1.98 0.30
N GLY A 56 -1.34 2.16 0.11
CA GLY A 56 -0.80 3.50 0.13
C GLY A 56 0.54 3.62 -0.56
N VAL A 57 0.89 4.87 -0.84
CA VAL A 57 2.16 5.26 -1.42
C VAL A 57 2.77 6.34 -0.54
N LEU A 58 4.01 6.10 -0.18
CA LEU A 58 4.86 7.07 0.48
C LEU A 58 5.63 7.85 -0.57
N VAL A 59 5.51 9.17 -0.55
CA VAL A 59 6.22 10.06 -1.48
C VAL A 59 7.00 11.13 -0.74
N GLN A 60 8.02 11.64 -1.41
CA GLN A 60 8.79 12.80 -0.97
C GLN A 60 8.94 13.80 -2.11
N ALA A 61 9.03 15.08 -1.76
CA ALA A 61 9.29 16.12 -2.74
C ALA A 61 10.72 16.01 -3.30
N LEU A 62 10.83 16.04 -4.62
CA LEU A 62 12.06 16.17 -5.36
C LEU A 62 11.92 17.34 -6.34
N GLY A 63 12.33 18.53 -5.88
CA GLY A 63 12.08 19.77 -6.61
C GLY A 63 10.57 20.02 -6.75
N PRO A 64 10.04 20.29 -7.96
CA PRO A 64 8.61 20.53 -8.17
C PRO A 64 7.77 19.24 -8.24
N HIS A 65 8.39 18.07 -8.29
CA HIS A 65 7.70 16.78 -8.46
C HIS A 65 7.72 15.97 -7.17
N GLU A 66 6.75 15.08 -7.02
CA GLU A 66 6.75 14.06 -5.98
C GLU A 66 7.38 12.77 -6.51
N ARG A 67 8.32 12.20 -5.75
CA ARG A 67 8.94 10.92 -6.05
C ARG A 67 8.42 9.87 -5.05
N PRO A 68 7.89 8.73 -5.53
CA PRO A 68 7.52 7.63 -4.64
C PRO A 68 8.77 7.00 -4.02
N VAL A 69 8.71 6.74 -2.73
CA VAL A 69 9.75 6.09 -1.93
C VAL A 69 9.37 4.64 -1.65
N ALA A 70 8.09 4.39 -1.35
CA ALA A 70 7.59 3.05 -1.07
C ALA A 70 6.11 2.92 -1.44
N TYR A 71 5.71 1.71 -1.86
CA TYR A 71 4.32 1.30 -1.97
C TYR A 71 4.02 0.29 -0.87
N PHE A 72 2.81 0.34 -0.33
CA PHE A 72 2.35 -0.58 0.69
C PHE A 72 0.94 -1.04 0.38
N SER A 73 0.68 -2.31 0.67
CA SER A 73 -0.67 -2.84 0.66
C SER A 73 -0.78 -3.92 1.73
N SER A 74 -1.84 -3.85 2.54
CA SER A 74 -2.14 -4.85 3.55
C SER A 74 -3.65 -5.15 3.56
N THR A 75 -4.01 -6.40 3.84
CA THR A 75 -5.40 -6.77 4.07
C THR A 75 -5.76 -6.42 5.51
N LEU A 76 -6.83 -5.66 5.70
CA LEU A 76 -7.34 -5.35 7.03
C LEU A 76 -7.84 -6.61 7.72
N ASP A 77 -7.77 -6.62 9.04
CA ASP A 77 -8.30 -7.70 9.86
C ASP A 77 -9.83 -7.83 9.68
N PRO A 78 -10.40 -9.01 9.93
CA PRO A 78 -11.83 -9.25 9.73
C PRO A 78 -12.74 -8.30 10.52
N VAL A 79 -12.31 -7.87 11.71
CA VAL A 79 -13.10 -6.98 12.57
C VAL A 79 -13.15 -5.60 11.94
N THR A 80 -11.99 -5.04 11.55
CA THR A 80 -11.92 -3.75 10.86
C THR A 80 -12.67 -3.77 9.55
N LYS A 81 -12.67 -4.87 8.79
CA LYS A 81 -13.45 -4.99 7.53
C LYS A 81 -14.95 -4.74 7.72
N GLY A 82 -15.49 -5.12 8.88
CA GLY A 82 -16.89 -4.90 9.24
C GLY A 82 -17.24 -3.48 9.70
N THR A 83 -16.25 -2.60 9.89
CA THR A 83 -16.45 -1.22 10.33
C THR A 83 -16.83 -0.28 9.17
N PRO A 84 -17.45 0.89 9.45
CA PRO A 84 -17.73 1.90 8.43
C PRO A 84 -16.46 2.42 7.76
N PHE A 85 -16.60 2.91 6.52
CA PHE A 85 -15.49 3.34 5.67
C PHE A 85 -14.51 4.32 6.34
N CYS A 86 -15.01 5.31 7.09
CA CYS A 86 -14.15 6.28 7.77
C CYS A 86 -13.20 5.62 8.79
N ILE A 87 -13.68 4.60 9.53
CA ILE A 87 -12.87 3.84 10.48
C ILE A 87 -11.87 2.97 9.73
N ARG A 88 -12.30 2.31 8.65
CA ARG A 88 -11.39 1.51 7.81
C ARG A 88 -10.28 2.35 7.16
N ALA A 89 -10.57 3.58 6.77
CA ALA A 89 -9.57 4.49 6.21
C ALA A 89 -8.51 4.87 7.24
N ILE A 90 -8.91 5.11 8.50
CA ILE A 90 -7.98 5.39 9.60
C ILE A 90 -7.16 4.14 9.92
N ALA A 91 -7.80 2.97 10.02
CA ALA A 91 -7.12 1.71 10.27
C ALA A 91 -6.13 1.35 9.15
N ALA A 92 -6.52 1.55 7.88
CA ALA A 92 -5.64 1.37 6.73
C ALA A 92 -4.39 2.25 6.79
N ALA A 93 -4.51 3.46 7.32
CA ALA A 93 -3.37 4.33 7.51
C ALA A 93 -2.52 3.93 8.74
N ALA A 94 -3.12 3.35 9.77
CA ALA A 94 -2.43 2.83 10.95
C ALA A 94 -1.64 1.54 10.68
N GLU A 95 -2.07 0.72 9.71
CA GLU A 95 -1.34 -0.47 9.24
C GLU A 95 0.01 -0.12 8.59
N MET A 96 0.23 1.15 8.22
CA MET A 96 1.49 1.58 7.64
C MET A 96 2.66 1.39 8.63
N PRO A 97 3.75 0.72 8.22
CA PRO A 97 4.82 0.42 9.14
C PRO A 97 5.50 1.70 9.66
N PRO A 98 5.57 1.91 10.99
CA PRO A 98 6.16 3.13 11.57
C PRO A 98 7.63 3.34 11.18
N PHE A 99 8.35 2.25 10.85
CA PHE A 99 9.76 2.30 10.49
C PHE A 99 10.05 3.05 9.18
N LEU A 100 9.05 3.23 8.31
CA LEU A 100 9.25 3.87 7.00
C LEU A 100 9.52 5.38 7.11
N PHE A 101 8.99 6.03 8.12
CA PHE A 101 9.06 7.50 8.24
C PHE A 101 10.13 7.93 9.25
N LYS A 102 10.53 7.05 10.19
CA LYS A 102 11.36 7.39 11.38
C LYS A 102 10.81 8.66 12.07
N ASN A 103 11.55 9.30 12.97
CA ASN A 103 11.08 10.53 13.65
C ASN A 103 10.86 11.75 12.72
N SER A 104 10.74 11.55 11.40
CA SER A 104 10.47 12.59 10.42
C SER A 104 8.98 12.93 10.38
N LYS A 105 8.68 14.17 9.98
CA LYS A 105 7.31 14.66 9.85
C LYS A 105 6.56 13.88 8.77
N LEU A 106 5.41 13.29 9.14
CA LEU A 106 4.49 12.62 8.22
C LEU A 106 3.27 13.50 7.98
N ILE A 107 2.93 13.72 6.71
CA ILE A 107 1.69 14.36 6.28
C ILE A 107 0.83 13.27 5.65
N MET A 108 -0.31 12.97 6.27
CA MET A 108 -1.19 11.90 5.83
C MET A 108 -2.36 12.47 5.02
N GLN A 109 -2.56 11.95 3.82
CA GLN A 109 -3.65 12.30 2.92
C GLN A 109 -4.47 11.04 2.63
N ILE A 110 -5.65 10.97 3.23
CA ILE A 110 -6.63 9.93 2.92
C ILE A 110 -7.31 10.33 1.61
N CYS A 111 -7.21 9.48 0.59
CA CYS A 111 -7.94 9.69 -0.66
C CYS A 111 -9.42 9.36 -0.42
N GLN A 112 -10.19 10.32 0.11
CA GLN A 112 -11.64 10.21 0.08
C GLN A 112 -12.09 10.32 -1.38
N LYS A 113 -12.40 9.20 -2.02
CA LYS A 113 -13.19 9.20 -3.25
C LYS A 113 -14.59 9.74 -2.93
N GLN A 114 -14.77 11.07 -2.97
CA GLN A 114 -16.07 11.60 -3.36
C GLN A 114 -16.25 11.24 -4.83
N TRP A 115 -17.22 10.36 -5.11
CA TRP A 115 -17.65 10.11 -6.47
C TRP A 115 -18.26 11.38 -7.04
N GLY A 116 -17.77 11.82 -8.19
CA GLY A 116 -18.38 12.86 -9.01
C GLY A 116 -17.59 14.17 -8.97
N THR A 117 -16.96 14.48 -10.11
CA THR A 117 -16.24 15.73 -10.41
C THR A 117 -15.04 16.02 -9.52
N LEU A 118 -13.84 15.74 -10.02
CA LEU A 118 -12.86 16.79 -10.32
C LEU A 118 -11.75 16.16 -11.19
N THR A 119 -11.60 16.76 -12.36
CA THR A 119 -10.51 16.59 -13.31
C THR A 119 -9.16 16.87 -12.68
N CYS A 120 -8.12 16.24 -13.22
CA CYS A 120 -6.71 16.58 -13.01
C CYS A 120 -6.43 18.08 -13.18
#